data_AF-A0A804P6H4-F1
#
_entry.id   AF-A0A804P6H4-F1
#
_cell.length_a   1.000
_cell.length_b   1.000
_cell.length_c   1.000
_cell.angle_alpha   90.00
_cell.angle_beta   90.00
_cell.angle_gamma   90.00
#
_symmetry.space_group_name_H-M   'P 1'
#
loop_
_entity.id
_entity.type
_entity.pdbx_description
1 polymer ?
#
loop_
_entity_poly.entity_id
_entity_poly.type
_entity_poly.pdbx_seq_one_letter_code
_entity_poly.pdbx_strand_id
1 'polypeptide(L)'
;MRGTQGAFIVASTLQIIMGFSGLWRIVVRLLSPLSAAPLVALVGFGLYELGFPSVAKCVEIGLPQILLLVALSQYIPHAAPLLSTAFERFAVIMSIALIWLYAFFLTVGGAYKNAAPKTQFHCRTDRSGLVGGAPWISVPYPFQWGAPTFDAGEAFAMMAASFVALVESTGAFIAVSRYASATPCPPSVMSRGIGWQGVGILLGGIFGTANGTSVSVENAGLLGLTRVGSRRVVQISAGFMIFFSILGEAHAFM
;
A
#
# COMPACT_ATOMS: atom_id res chain seq x y z
N MET A 1 9.98 3.82 -16.21
CA MET A 1 10.32 2.62 -15.40
C MET A 1 11.83 2.46 -15.16
N ARG A 2 12.73 2.73 -16.13
CA ARG A 2 14.18 2.61 -15.91
C ARG A 2 14.76 3.63 -14.92
N GLY A 3 14.28 4.88 -14.97
CA GLY A 3 14.64 5.94 -14.02
C GLY A 3 14.19 5.63 -12.59
N THR A 4 12.92 5.24 -12.45
CA THR A 4 12.34 4.83 -11.17
C THR A 4 13.07 3.63 -10.53
N GLN A 5 13.53 2.66 -11.33
CA GLN A 5 14.39 1.56 -10.85
C GLN A 5 15.70 2.07 -10.24
N GLY A 6 16.41 2.95 -10.96
CA GLY A 6 17.65 3.55 -10.45
C GLY A 6 17.40 4.38 -9.19
N ALA A 7 16.31 5.15 -9.17
CA ALA A 7 15.93 5.96 -8.03
C ALA A 7 15.60 5.11 -6.79
N PHE A 8 14.91 3.97 -6.93
CA PHE A 8 14.66 3.05 -5.82
C PHE A 8 15.95 2.41 -5.29
N ILE A 9 16.87 2.02 -6.18
CA ILE A 9 18.18 1.48 -5.77
C ILE A 9 18.91 2.52 -4.93
N VAL A 10 18.98 3.79 -5.36
CA VAL A 10 19.62 4.86 -4.60
C VAL A 10 18.90 5.11 -3.27
N ALA A 11 17.58 5.26 -3.28
CA ALA A 11 16.78 5.50 -2.08
C ALA A 11 16.88 4.37 -1.05
N SER A 12 17.04 3.12 -1.50
CA SER A 12 17.23 1.97 -0.61
C SER A 12 18.51 2.08 0.23
N THR A 13 19.58 2.67 -0.31
CA THR A 13 20.86 2.81 0.40
C THR A 13 20.71 3.67 1.65
N LEU A 14 19.90 4.73 1.58
CA LEU A 14 19.60 5.61 2.70
C LEU A 14 18.95 4.85 3.86
N GLN A 15 17.95 4.01 3.59
CA GLN A 15 17.28 3.23 4.65
C GLN A 15 18.17 2.09 5.17
N ILE A 16 18.92 1.40 4.30
CA ILE A 16 19.86 0.33 4.67
C ILE A 16 20.95 0.90 5.60
N ILE A 17 21.57 2.01 5.22
CA ILE A 17 22.61 2.67 5.99
C ILE A 17 22.03 3.15 7.32
N MET A 18 20.93 3.90 7.33
CA MET A 18 20.34 4.40 8.57
C MET A 18 19.86 3.29 9.51
N GLY A 19 19.31 2.21 8.95
CA GLY A 19 18.78 1.07 9.69
C GLY A 19 19.87 0.19 10.31
N PHE A 20 20.88 -0.22 9.54
CA PHE A 20 21.94 -1.12 10.02
C PHE A 20 23.08 -0.42 10.77
N SER A 21 23.37 0.86 10.48
CA SER A 21 24.37 1.64 11.24
C SER A 21 23.93 1.93 12.69
N GLY A 22 22.65 1.78 12.98
CA GLY A 22 22.09 2.14 14.28
C GLY A 22 21.92 3.65 14.48
N LEU A 23 22.13 4.48 13.46
CA LEU A 23 21.78 5.92 13.50
C LEU A 23 20.30 6.10 13.84
N TRP A 24 19.43 5.29 13.22
CA TRP A 24 18.00 5.35 13.50
C TRP A 24 17.65 4.99 14.95
N ARG A 25 18.47 4.18 15.64
CA ARG A 25 18.30 3.87 17.06
C ARG A 25 18.28 5.14 17.93
N ILE A 26 19.06 6.16 17.57
CA ILE A 26 19.13 7.43 18.29
C ILE A 26 17.83 8.20 18.08
N VAL A 27 17.40 8.33 16.82
CA VAL A 27 16.15 9.02 16.45
C VAL A 27 14.94 8.37 17.13
N VAL A 28 14.88 7.04 17.15
CA VAL A 28 13.81 6.29 17.82
C VAL A 28 13.74 6.55 19.32
N ARG A 29 14.87 6.75 19.99
CA ARG A 29 14.87 7.09 21.42
C ARG A 29 14.29 8.49 21.69
N LEU A 30 14.38 9.38 20.71
CA LEU A 30 13.83 10.74 20.78
C LEU A 30 12.35 10.79 20.37
N LEU A 31 11.86 9.77 19.65
CA LEU A 31 10.47 9.67 19.21
C LEU A 31 9.59 9.20 20.38
N SER A 32 8.89 10.16 20.99
CA SER A 32 7.81 9.86 21.94
C SER A 32 6.48 9.68 21.20
N PRO A 33 5.48 9.01 21.80
CA PRO A 33 4.15 8.91 21.19
C PRO A 33 3.53 10.27 20.85
N LEU A 34 3.88 11.31 21.62
CA LEU A 34 3.43 12.69 21.41
C LEU A 34 4.02 13.32 20.14
N SER A 35 5.27 12.98 19.78
CA SER A 35 5.89 13.45 18.52
C SER A 35 5.60 12.54 17.33
N ALA A 36 5.31 11.25 17.55
CA ALA A 36 4.99 10.30 16.49
C ALA A 36 3.58 10.50 15.90
N ALA A 37 2.58 10.83 16.72
CA ALA A 37 1.19 10.95 16.24
C ALA A 37 0.99 12.07 15.19
N PRO A 38 1.49 13.31 15.39
CA PRO A 38 1.36 14.37 14.38
C PRO A 38 2.11 14.03 13.09
N LEU A 39 3.24 13.34 13.22
CA LEU A 39 4.08 12.94 12.11
C LEU A 39 3.39 11.90 11.23
N VAL A 40 2.82 10.85 11.83
CA VAL A 40 2.01 9.85 11.10
C VAL A 40 0.75 10.48 10.49
N ALA A 41 0.08 11.38 11.23
CA ALA A 41 -1.09 12.09 10.71
C ALA A 41 -0.73 12.94 9.47
N LEU A 42 0.39 13.67 9.49
CA LEU A 42 0.84 14.47 8.36
C LEU A 42 1.12 13.60 7.11
N VAL A 43 1.74 12.43 7.30
CA VAL A 43 1.94 11.47 6.20
C VAL A 43 0.60 10.98 5.65
N GLY A 44 -0.34 10.61 6.52
CA GLY A 44 -1.67 10.18 6.12
C GLY A 44 -2.45 11.26 5.35
N PHE A 45 -2.47 12.50 5.85
CA PHE A 45 -3.11 13.63 5.17
C PHE A 45 -2.42 13.97 3.84
N GLY A 46 -1.08 13.86 3.76
CA GLY A 46 -0.34 14.04 2.52
C GLY A 46 -0.72 13.01 1.44
N LEU A 47 -0.93 11.75 1.85
CA LEU A 47 -1.40 10.70 0.94
C LEU A 47 -2.86 10.91 0.52
N TYR A 48 -3.70 11.45 1.41
CA TYR A 48 -5.09 11.79 1.09
C TYR A 48 -5.18 12.83 -0.04
N GLU A 49 -4.34 13.88 -0.01
CA GLU A 49 -4.25 14.89 -1.07
C GLU A 49 -3.85 14.30 -2.44
N LEU A 50 -3.11 13.19 -2.46
CA LEU A 50 -2.74 12.49 -3.70
C LEU A 50 -3.85 11.53 -4.17
N GLY A 51 -4.51 10.85 -3.23
CA GLY A 51 -5.53 9.83 -3.52
C GLY A 51 -6.90 10.40 -3.87
N PHE A 52 -7.38 11.40 -3.12
CA PHE A 52 -8.73 11.96 -3.27
C PHE A 52 -8.99 12.55 -4.66
N PRO A 53 -8.06 13.28 -5.30
CA PRO A 53 -8.25 13.76 -6.66
C PRO A 53 -8.43 12.64 -7.69
N SER A 54 -7.86 11.46 -7.46
CA SER A 54 -8.02 10.31 -8.36
C SER A 54 -9.44 9.74 -8.30
N VAL A 55 -10.05 9.71 -7.11
CA VAL A 55 -11.46 9.34 -6.93
C VAL A 55 -12.40 10.38 -7.56
N ALA A 56 -12.04 11.67 -7.45
CA ALA A 56 -12.82 12.77 -8.02
C ALA A 56 -12.83 12.81 -9.56
N LYS A 57 -11.87 12.15 -10.25
CA LYS A 57 -11.87 12.06 -11.72
C LYS A 57 -13.12 11.39 -12.28
N CYS A 58 -13.74 10.48 -11.52
CA CYS A 58 -15.01 9.84 -11.85
C CYS A 58 -15.96 9.89 -10.67
N VAL A 59 -16.63 11.04 -10.51
CA VAL A 59 -17.57 11.27 -9.41
C VAL A 59 -18.69 10.23 -9.35
N GLU A 60 -19.14 9.71 -10.50
CA GLU A 60 -20.23 8.73 -10.59
C GLU A 60 -19.91 7.37 -9.95
N ILE A 61 -18.63 7.01 -9.88
CA ILE A 61 -18.14 5.79 -9.23
C ILE A 61 -17.52 6.12 -7.87
N GLY A 62 -16.83 7.26 -7.78
CA GLY A 62 -16.17 7.71 -6.56
C GLY A 62 -17.14 8.08 -5.44
N LEU A 63 -18.26 8.74 -5.73
CA LEU A 63 -19.25 9.10 -4.71
C LEU A 63 -19.93 7.86 -4.12
N PRO A 64 -20.42 6.89 -4.92
CA PRO A 64 -20.92 5.63 -4.36
C PRO A 64 -19.85 4.85 -3.60
N GLN A 65 -18.57 4.88 -4.01
CA GLN A 65 -17.50 4.23 -3.26
C GLN A 65 -17.35 4.80 -1.85
N ILE A 66 -17.34 6.13 -1.71
CA ILE A 66 -17.22 6.79 -0.40
C ILE A 66 -18.46 6.47 0.46
N LEU A 67 -19.66 6.57 -0.13
CA LEU A 67 -20.91 6.27 0.59
C LEU A 67 -20.95 4.81 1.06
N LEU A 68 -20.56 3.88 0.19
CA LEU A 68 -20.51 2.45 0.50
C LEU A 68 -19.47 2.16 1.57
N LEU A 69 -18.28 2.75 1.48
CA LEU A 69 -17.24 2.62 2.49
C LEU A 69 -17.75 3.10 3.86
N VAL A 70 -18.37 4.28 3.93
CA VAL A 70 -18.93 4.82 5.19
C VAL A 70 -20.06 3.94 5.73
N ALA A 71 -20.97 3.47 4.87
CA ALA A 71 -22.05 2.58 5.29
C ALA A 71 -21.53 1.25 5.84
N LEU A 72 -20.59 0.61 5.15
CA LEU A 72 -20.02 -0.68 5.56
C LEU A 72 -19.13 -0.55 6.81
N SER A 73 -18.39 0.55 6.96
CA SER A 73 -17.45 0.75 8.06
C SER A 73 -18.06 1.36 9.33
N GLN A 74 -19.10 2.19 9.22
CA GLN A 74 -19.65 2.92 10.37
C GLN A 74 -21.09 2.52 10.70
N TYR A 75 -21.93 2.25 9.70
CA TYR A 75 -23.37 2.03 9.92
C TYR A 75 -23.70 0.55 10.23
N ILE A 76 -23.19 -0.38 9.44
CA ILE A 76 -23.47 -1.82 9.61
C ILE A 76 -22.91 -2.39 10.93
N PRO A 77 -21.69 -2.04 11.38
CA PRO A 77 -21.18 -2.53 12.66
C PRO A 77 -22.02 -2.07 13.85
N HIS A 78 -22.66 -0.91 13.74
CA HIS A 78 -23.56 -0.36 14.75
C HIS A 78 -24.94 -1.04 14.74
N ALA A 79 -25.45 -1.40 13.57
CA ALA A 79 -26.77 -2.05 13.42
C ALA A 79 -26.75 -3.56 13.70
N ALA A 80 -25.65 -4.26 13.40
CA ALA A 80 -25.53 -5.71 13.54
C ALA A 80 -24.22 -6.12 14.24
N PRO A 81 -24.16 -6.07 15.59
CA PRO A 81 -22.95 -6.36 16.35
C PRO A 81 -22.47 -7.81 16.24
N LEU A 82 -23.32 -8.73 15.73
CA LEU A 82 -22.96 -10.14 15.52
C LEU A 82 -22.10 -10.35 14.26
N LEU A 83 -22.24 -9.48 13.24
CA LEU A 83 -21.46 -9.51 11.99
C LEU A 83 -20.41 -8.39 11.91
N SER A 84 -20.39 -7.47 12.88
CA SER A 84 -19.51 -6.30 12.93
C SER A 84 -18.03 -6.66 12.77
N THR A 85 -17.58 -7.74 13.40
CA THR A 85 -16.16 -8.15 13.36
C THR A 85 -15.70 -8.54 11.95
N ALA A 86 -16.57 -9.12 11.12
CA ALA A 86 -16.21 -9.50 9.75
C ALA A 86 -16.24 -8.26 8.83
N PHE A 87 -17.26 -7.41 8.99
CA PHE A 87 -17.41 -6.20 8.20
C PHE A 87 -16.34 -5.16 8.52
N GLU A 88 -16.01 -4.89 9.78
CA GLU A 88 -14.95 -3.93 10.13
C GLU A 88 -13.57 -4.35 9.60
N ARG A 89 -13.28 -5.66 9.57
CA ARG A 89 -11.97 -6.18 9.11
C ARG A 89 -11.81 -6.15 7.59
N PHE A 90 -12.90 -6.34 6.85
CA PHE A 90 -12.87 -6.46 5.39
C PHE A 90 -13.65 -5.36 4.65
N ALA A 91 -14.17 -4.33 5.35
CA ALA A 91 -15.02 -3.29 4.78
C ALA A 91 -14.40 -2.64 3.54
N VAL A 92 -13.10 -2.34 3.58
CA VAL A 92 -12.38 -1.71 2.46
C VAL A 92 -12.31 -2.65 1.25
N ILE A 93 -11.92 -3.91 1.43
CA ILE A 93 -11.81 -4.88 0.33
C ILE A 93 -13.20 -5.17 -0.25
N MET A 94 -14.20 -5.32 0.62
CA MET A 94 -15.58 -5.56 0.21
C MET A 94 -16.17 -4.35 -0.53
N SER A 95 -15.89 -3.12 -0.09
CA SER A 95 -16.37 -1.92 -0.80
C SER A 95 -15.75 -1.82 -2.19
N ILE A 96 -14.44 -2.09 -2.30
CA ILE A 96 -13.73 -2.14 -3.60
C ILE A 96 -14.34 -3.21 -4.52
N ALA A 97 -14.62 -4.41 -4.02
CA ALA A 97 -15.24 -5.47 -4.82
C ALA A 97 -16.65 -5.08 -5.30
N LEU A 98 -17.47 -4.51 -4.42
CA LEU A 98 -18.84 -4.09 -4.73
C LEU A 98 -18.89 -2.92 -5.70
N ILE A 99 -18.01 -1.92 -5.54
CA ILE A 99 -17.98 -0.79 -6.49
C ILE A 99 -17.44 -1.23 -7.84
N TRP A 100 -16.50 -2.17 -7.88
CA TRP A 100 -16.01 -2.73 -9.14
C TRP A 100 -17.15 -3.44 -9.90
N LEU A 101 -17.98 -4.22 -9.19
CA LEU A 101 -19.18 -4.84 -9.78
C LEU A 101 -20.17 -3.78 -10.28
N TYR A 102 -20.41 -2.73 -9.50
CA TYR A 102 -21.26 -1.61 -9.91
C TYR A 102 -20.73 -0.93 -11.18
N ALA A 103 -19.42 -0.64 -11.23
CA ALA A 103 -18.77 -0.06 -12.40
C ALA A 103 -18.81 -0.98 -13.63
N PHE A 104 -18.70 -2.30 -13.42
CA PHE A 104 -18.86 -3.30 -14.47
C PHE A 104 -20.27 -3.28 -15.06
N PHE A 105 -21.31 -3.29 -14.21
CA PHE A 105 -22.70 -3.20 -14.69
C PHE A 105 -22.99 -1.89 -15.42
N LEU A 106 -22.47 -0.75 -14.96
CA LEU A 106 -22.60 0.53 -15.68
C LEU A 106 -21.89 0.51 -17.04
N THR A 107 -20.73 -0.14 -17.11
CA THR A 107 -19.95 -0.26 -18.36
C THR A 107 -20.69 -1.14 -19.39
N VAL A 108 -21.23 -2.29 -18.96
CA VAL A 108 -22.02 -3.20 -19.81
C VAL A 108 -23.37 -2.57 -20.20
N GLY A 109 -24.02 -1.88 -19.26
CA GLY A 109 -25.27 -1.13 -19.46
C GLY A 109 -25.15 0.04 -20.45
N GLY A 110 -23.93 0.37 -20.87
CA GLY A 110 -23.69 1.33 -21.94
C GLY A 110 -23.80 2.80 -21.54
N ALA A 111 -23.87 3.09 -20.23
CA ALA A 111 -23.96 4.46 -19.70
C ALA A 111 -22.84 5.38 -20.23
N TYR A 112 -21.66 4.81 -20.48
CA TYR A 112 -20.48 5.54 -20.95
C TYR A 112 -20.24 5.49 -22.47
N LYS A 113 -21.15 4.94 -23.29
CA LYS A 113 -20.94 4.80 -24.75
C LYS A 113 -20.90 6.14 -25.48
N ASN A 114 -21.67 7.14 -25.03
CA ASN A 114 -21.77 8.47 -25.65
C ASN A 114 -21.16 9.61 -24.80
N ALA A 115 -20.47 9.28 -23.71
CA ALA A 115 -19.84 10.26 -22.82
C ALA A 115 -18.55 10.83 -23.41
N ALA A 116 -18.11 11.99 -22.90
CA ALA A 116 -16.85 12.62 -23.29
C ALA A 116 -15.66 11.64 -23.14
N PRO A 117 -14.64 11.72 -24.03
CA PRO A 117 -13.52 10.77 -24.04
C PRO A 117 -12.77 10.70 -22.71
N LYS A 118 -12.68 11.82 -21.97
CA LYS A 118 -12.08 11.87 -20.63
C LYS A 118 -12.82 10.98 -19.62
N THR A 119 -14.15 11.04 -19.60
CA THR A 119 -15.01 10.20 -18.76
C THR A 119 -14.90 8.73 -19.16
N GLN A 120 -14.78 8.45 -20.46
CA GLN A 120 -14.58 7.08 -20.95
C GLN A 120 -13.23 6.48 -20.57
N PHE A 121 -12.17 7.27 -20.40
CA PHE A 121 -10.85 6.76 -19.99
C PHE A 121 -10.79 6.45 -18.49
N HIS A 122 -11.49 7.22 -17.66
CA HIS A 122 -11.39 7.07 -16.21
C HIS A 122 -12.52 6.23 -15.60
N CYS A 123 -13.71 6.20 -16.22
CA CYS A 123 -14.90 5.61 -15.59
C CYS A 123 -15.30 4.24 -16.19
N ARG A 124 -14.62 3.77 -17.24
CA ARG A 124 -14.88 2.45 -17.84
C ARG A 124 -13.86 1.42 -17.39
N THR A 125 -14.34 0.21 -17.12
CA THR A 125 -13.52 -0.92 -16.67
C THR A 125 -12.87 -1.71 -17.82
N ASP A 126 -13.34 -1.56 -19.06
CA ASP A 126 -12.98 -2.39 -20.21
C ASP A 126 -11.86 -1.82 -21.10
N ARG A 127 -11.48 -0.56 -20.91
CA ARG A 127 -10.59 0.16 -21.85
C ARG A 127 -9.10 -0.13 -21.65
N SER A 128 -8.73 -0.77 -20.54
CA SER A 128 -7.34 -0.97 -20.18
C SER A 128 -6.69 -2.08 -21.03
N GLY A 129 -7.47 -3.05 -21.51
CA GLY A 129 -6.97 -4.17 -22.33
C GLY A 129 -5.99 -5.10 -21.61
N LEU A 130 -5.68 -4.83 -20.33
CA LEU A 130 -4.70 -5.59 -19.55
C LEU A 130 -5.15 -7.04 -19.33
N VAL A 131 -6.45 -7.26 -19.11
CA VAL A 131 -7.00 -8.61 -18.87
C VAL A 131 -6.88 -9.51 -20.09
N GLY A 132 -7.07 -8.98 -21.31
CA GLY A 132 -6.97 -9.78 -22.54
C GLY A 132 -5.54 -9.95 -23.09
N GLY A 133 -4.60 -9.11 -22.62
CA GLY A 133 -3.20 -9.11 -23.09
C GLY A 133 -2.20 -9.72 -22.10
N ALA A 134 -2.62 -10.07 -20.89
CA ALA A 134 -1.73 -10.61 -19.87
C ALA A 134 -1.48 -12.12 -20.05
N PRO A 135 -0.22 -12.59 -19.99
CA PRO A 135 0.06 -14.02 -19.98
C PRO A 135 -0.45 -14.65 -18.67
N TRP A 136 -0.95 -15.88 -18.76
CA TRP A 136 -1.48 -16.62 -17.59
C TRP A 136 -0.45 -16.80 -16.47
N ILE A 137 0.82 -16.99 -16.84
CA ILE A 137 1.95 -17.09 -15.91
C ILE A 137 2.96 -16.01 -16.29
N SER A 138 3.24 -15.10 -15.35
CA SER A 138 4.26 -14.05 -15.52
C SER A 138 5.18 -14.05 -14.31
N VAL A 139 6.44 -14.44 -14.53
CA VAL A 139 7.45 -14.43 -13.47
C VAL A 139 8.28 -13.15 -13.61
N PRO A 140 8.32 -12.27 -12.58
CA PRO A 140 9.11 -11.04 -12.65
C PRO A 140 10.60 -11.38 -12.70
N TYR A 141 11.28 -10.88 -13.72
CA TYR A 141 12.72 -11.04 -13.90
C TYR A 141 13.47 -9.78 -13.45
N PRO A 142 14.68 -9.92 -12.88
CA PRO A 142 15.48 -8.77 -12.51
C PRO A 142 15.78 -7.93 -13.75
N PHE A 143 15.72 -6.61 -13.60
CA PHE A 143 15.93 -5.62 -14.67
C PHE A 143 14.97 -5.78 -15.86
N GLN A 144 13.72 -6.17 -15.61
CA GLN A 144 12.73 -6.37 -16.68
C GLN A 144 12.46 -5.15 -17.56
N TRP A 145 12.69 -3.95 -17.03
CA TRP A 145 12.51 -2.70 -17.77
C TRP A 145 13.79 -2.20 -18.44
N GLY A 146 14.90 -2.95 -18.38
CA GLY A 146 16.22 -2.59 -18.89
C GLY A 146 17.22 -2.15 -17.81
N ALA A 147 18.42 -1.74 -18.22
CA ALA A 147 19.45 -1.29 -17.28
C ALA A 147 19.02 0.00 -16.54
N PRO A 148 19.23 0.09 -15.21
CA PRO A 148 18.77 1.23 -14.42
C PRO A 148 19.48 2.51 -14.83
N THR A 149 18.72 3.59 -14.92
CA THR A 149 19.25 4.93 -15.22
C THR A 149 19.19 5.77 -13.95
N PHE A 150 20.29 6.44 -13.62
CA PHE A 150 20.40 7.23 -12.40
C PHE A 150 20.28 8.71 -12.75
N ASP A 151 19.07 9.25 -12.64
CA ASP A 151 18.84 10.69 -12.67
C ASP A 151 18.86 11.24 -11.25
N ALA A 152 19.56 12.36 -11.04
CA ALA A 152 19.70 12.96 -9.72
C ALA A 152 18.35 13.46 -9.17
N GLY A 153 17.51 14.07 -10.00
CA GLY A 153 16.22 14.61 -9.57
C GLY A 153 15.27 13.52 -9.09
N GLU A 154 15.15 12.44 -9.85
CA GLU A 154 14.33 11.29 -9.46
C GLU A 154 14.88 10.59 -8.20
N ALA A 155 16.21 10.47 -8.09
CA ALA A 155 16.86 9.89 -6.92
C ALA A 155 16.62 10.71 -5.64
N PHE A 156 16.72 12.04 -5.69
CA PHE A 156 16.43 12.90 -4.55
C PHE A 156 14.96 12.83 -4.12
N ALA A 157 14.04 12.84 -5.08
CA ALA A 157 12.61 12.69 -4.80
C ALA A 157 12.31 11.34 -4.10
N MET A 158 12.89 10.24 -4.59
CA MET A 158 12.70 8.92 -3.98
C MET A 158 13.42 8.78 -2.63
N MET A 159 14.56 9.43 -2.42
CA MET A 159 15.20 9.50 -1.11
C MET A 159 14.29 10.20 -0.09
N ALA A 160 13.68 11.33 -0.46
CA ALA A 160 12.72 12.02 0.41
C ALA A 160 11.50 11.15 0.72
N ALA A 161 10.91 10.50 -0.30
CA ALA A 161 9.80 9.58 -0.11
C ALA A 161 10.18 8.39 0.81
N SER A 162 11.38 7.83 0.64
CA SER A 162 11.88 6.76 1.49
C SER A 162 12.11 7.21 2.94
N PHE A 163 12.50 8.46 3.16
CA PHE A 163 12.63 9.03 4.50
C PHE A 163 11.26 9.17 5.18
N VAL A 164 10.26 9.65 4.44
CA VAL A 164 8.86 9.71 4.91
C VAL A 164 8.34 8.31 5.26
N ALA A 165 8.56 7.33 4.39
CA ALA A 165 8.14 5.94 4.62
C ALA A 165 8.82 5.32 5.86
N LEU A 166 10.07 5.70 6.13
CA LEU A 166 10.84 5.22 7.29
C LEU A 166 10.27 5.79 8.61
N VAL A 167 9.89 7.06 8.59
CA VAL A 167 9.18 7.74 9.67
C VAL A 167 7.81 7.12 9.93
N GLU A 168 7.02 6.91 8.89
CA GLU A 168 5.71 6.24 8.97
C GLU A 168 5.84 4.82 9.55
N SER A 169 6.81 4.06 9.04
CA SER A 169 7.06 2.67 9.47
C SER A 169 7.46 2.59 10.93
N THR A 170 8.18 3.59 11.44
CA THR A 170 8.49 3.72 12.87
C THR A 170 7.22 3.84 13.71
N GLY A 171 6.30 4.72 13.33
CA GLY A 171 5.01 4.87 14.00
C GLY A 171 4.18 3.59 13.95
N ALA A 172 4.16 2.93 12.79
CA ALA A 172 3.48 1.66 12.61
C ALA A 172 4.06 0.53 13.48
N PHE A 173 5.39 0.43 13.62
CA PHE A 173 6.01 -0.56 14.52
C PHE A 173 5.63 -0.34 15.98
N ILE A 174 5.57 0.91 16.44
CA ILE A 174 5.12 1.24 17.80
C ILE A 174 3.66 0.81 17.98
N ALA A 175 2.77 1.15 17.03
CA ALA A 175 1.36 0.76 17.08
C ALA A 175 1.19 -0.77 17.08
N VAL A 176 1.84 -1.48 16.16
CA VAL A 176 1.83 -2.94 16.04
C VAL A 176 2.31 -3.60 17.33
N SER A 177 3.39 -3.11 17.94
CA SER A 177 3.89 -3.69 19.19
C SER A 177 2.88 -3.61 20.34
N ARG A 178 2.11 -2.52 20.41
CA ARG A 178 1.05 -2.32 21.40
C ARG A 178 -0.17 -3.20 21.10
N TYR A 179 -0.60 -3.25 19.83
CA TYR A 179 -1.74 -4.07 19.41
C TYR A 179 -1.49 -5.57 19.51
N ALA A 180 -0.26 -6.02 19.27
CA ALA A 180 0.15 -7.41 19.47
C ALA A 180 0.32 -7.80 20.94
N SER A 181 0.16 -6.84 21.89
CA SER A 181 0.52 -7.01 23.30
C SER A 181 1.93 -7.58 23.49
N ALA A 182 2.86 -7.21 22.61
CA ALA A 182 4.24 -7.63 22.68
C ALA A 182 5.03 -6.77 23.67
N THR A 183 6.15 -7.31 24.17
CA THR A 183 7.09 -6.51 24.97
C THR A 183 7.54 -5.27 24.18
N PRO A 184 7.70 -4.10 24.83
CA PRO A 184 8.17 -2.88 24.17
C PRO A 184 9.40 -3.17 23.30
N CYS A 185 9.30 -2.86 22.01
CA CYS A 185 10.33 -3.19 21.05
C CYS A 185 11.59 -2.37 21.37
N PRO A 186 12.76 -3.02 21.64
CA PRO A 186 13.97 -2.27 21.90
C PRO A 186 14.36 -1.48 20.64
N PRO A 187 14.89 -0.24 20.76
CA PRO A 187 15.23 0.61 19.61
C PRO A 187 16.17 -0.05 18.58
N SER A 188 16.99 -1.02 19.01
CA SER A 188 17.87 -1.79 18.13
C SER A 188 17.11 -2.70 17.17
N VAL A 189 16.00 -3.31 17.61
CA VAL A 189 15.18 -4.19 16.76
C VAL A 189 14.41 -3.34 15.75
N MET A 190 13.93 -2.16 16.14
CA MET A 190 13.24 -1.26 15.21
C MET A 190 14.17 -0.70 14.13
N SER A 191 15.41 -0.35 14.51
CA SER A 191 16.45 0.05 13.55
C SER A 191 16.75 -1.07 12.54
N ARG A 192 16.85 -2.33 12.99
CA ARG A 192 17.03 -3.49 12.11
C ARG A 192 15.82 -3.75 11.21
N GLY A 193 14.60 -3.49 11.70
CA GLY A 193 13.37 -3.58 10.91
C GLY A 193 13.40 -2.62 9.71
N ILE A 194 13.86 -1.38 9.94
CA ILE A 194 14.05 -0.39 8.87
C ILE A 194 15.17 -0.78 7.91
N GLY A 195 16.26 -1.37 8.41
CA GLY A 195 17.31 -1.92 7.54
C GLY A 195 16.74 -2.97 6.57
N TRP A 196 15.91 -3.88 7.08
CA TRP A 196 15.21 -4.88 6.27
C TRP A 196 14.17 -4.28 5.31
N GLN A 197 13.48 -3.21 5.72
CA GLN A 197 12.62 -2.45 4.81
C GLN A 197 13.42 -1.87 3.65
N GLY A 198 14.59 -1.28 3.90
CA GLY A 198 15.49 -0.79 2.87
C GLY A 198 15.95 -1.89 1.91
N VAL A 199 16.26 -3.09 2.42
CA VAL A 199 16.55 -4.27 1.56
C VAL A 199 15.34 -4.63 0.69
N GLY A 200 14.12 -4.52 1.21
CA GLY A 200 12.90 -4.66 0.42
C GLY A 200 12.80 -3.66 -0.73
N ILE A 201 13.14 -2.38 -0.49
CA ILE A 201 13.14 -1.33 -1.52
C ILE A 201 14.21 -1.63 -2.58
N LEU A 202 15.39 -2.10 -2.17
CA LEU A 202 16.46 -2.49 -3.09
C LEU A 202 16.01 -3.62 -4.02
N LEU A 203 15.41 -4.68 -3.46
CA LEU A 203 14.85 -5.77 -4.24
C LEU A 203 13.74 -5.27 -5.17
N GLY A 204 12.87 -4.38 -4.67
CA GLY A 204 11.86 -3.71 -5.49
C GLY A 204 12.45 -2.96 -6.69
N GLY A 205 13.54 -2.21 -6.48
CA GLY A 205 14.28 -1.55 -7.55
C GLY A 205 14.88 -2.51 -8.58
N ILE A 206 15.44 -3.63 -8.14
CA ILE A 206 16.03 -4.67 -9.02
C ILE A 206 14.93 -5.35 -9.86
N PHE A 207 13.83 -5.78 -9.24
CA PHE A 207 12.72 -6.41 -9.95
C PHE A 207 11.81 -5.41 -10.68
N GLY A 208 12.03 -4.10 -10.49
CA GLY A 208 11.29 -3.06 -11.18
C GLY A 208 9.85 -2.87 -10.70
N THR A 209 9.65 -2.94 -9.38
CA THR A 209 8.36 -2.62 -8.77
C THR A 209 8.04 -1.13 -8.96
N ALA A 210 6.78 -0.82 -9.24
CA ALA A 210 6.32 0.56 -9.34
C ALA A 210 6.21 1.23 -7.96
N ASN A 211 5.98 0.41 -6.92
CA ASN A 211 5.80 0.85 -5.54
C ASN A 211 6.99 0.38 -4.69
N GLY A 212 7.45 1.26 -3.78
CA GLY A 212 8.44 0.91 -2.77
C GLY A 212 7.85 0.05 -1.65
N THR A 213 8.69 -0.63 -0.88
CA THR A 213 8.25 -1.41 0.28
C THR A 213 8.17 -0.55 1.53
N SER A 214 7.00 -0.52 2.17
CA SER A 214 6.78 0.11 3.48
C SER A 214 5.98 -0.79 4.40
N VAL A 215 5.91 -0.42 5.69
CA VAL A 215 5.01 -1.09 6.63
C VAL A 215 3.58 -0.75 6.28
N SER A 216 2.74 -1.76 6.06
CA SER A 216 1.30 -1.54 5.83
C SER A 216 0.58 -1.15 7.12
N VAL A 217 0.12 0.10 7.17
CA VAL A 217 -0.69 0.64 8.29
C VAL A 217 -2.05 -0.07 8.35
N GLU A 218 -2.60 -0.51 7.22
CA GLU A 218 -3.83 -1.28 7.15
C GLU A 218 -3.69 -2.61 7.89
N ASN A 219 -2.58 -3.34 7.68
CA ASN A 219 -2.30 -4.58 8.39
C ASN A 219 -2.06 -4.33 9.89
N ALA A 220 -1.49 -3.19 10.27
CA ALA A 220 -1.37 -2.79 11.67
C ALA A 220 -2.74 -2.54 12.32
N GLY A 221 -3.67 -1.92 11.59
CA GLY A 221 -5.06 -1.73 12.04
C GLY A 221 -5.81 -3.06 12.17
N LEU A 222 -5.69 -3.94 11.18
CA LEU A 222 -6.27 -5.29 11.21
C LEU A 222 -5.75 -6.11 12.40
N LEU A 223 -4.47 -5.97 12.74
CA LEU A 223 -3.89 -6.57 13.94
C LEU A 223 -4.55 -6.06 15.22
N GLY A 224 -4.84 -4.75 15.31
CA GLY A 224 -5.57 -4.16 16.45
C GLY A 224 -6.96 -4.75 16.64
N LEU A 225 -7.67 -5.07 15.55
CA LEU A 225 -9.01 -5.66 15.57
C LEU A 225 -9.01 -7.18 15.80
N THR A 226 -8.02 -7.88 15.25
CA THR A 226 -7.91 -9.34 15.34
C THR A 226 -7.25 -9.81 16.64
N ARG A 227 -6.35 -8.98 17.20
CA ARG A 227 -5.45 -9.35 18.31
C ARG A 227 -4.61 -10.60 18.02
N VAL A 228 -4.40 -10.95 16.74
CA VAL A 228 -3.61 -12.13 16.32
C VAL A 228 -2.22 -11.69 15.86
N GLY A 229 -1.28 -11.58 16.80
CA GLY A 229 0.14 -11.24 16.54
C GLY A 229 1.01 -12.41 16.06
N SER A 230 0.45 -13.39 15.35
CA SER A 230 1.18 -14.62 14.98
C SER A 230 2.03 -14.44 13.72
N ARG A 231 3.33 -14.77 13.81
CA ARG A 231 4.25 -14.76 12.65
C ARG A 231 3.81 -15.73 11.54
N ARG A 232 3.15 -16.83 11.89
CA ARG A 232 2.67 -17.83 10.91
C ARG A 232 1.65 -17.25 9.96
N VAL A 233 0.75 -16.38 10.46
CA VAL A 233 -0.27 -15.72 9.62
C VAL A 233 0.40 -14.84 8.57
N VAL A 234 1.42 -14.07 8.97
CA VAL A 234 2.19 -13.22 8.05
C VAL A 234 2.95 -14.05 7.00
N GLN A 235 3.57 -15.17 7.41
CA GLN A 235 4.28 -16.07 6.48
C GLN A 235 3.36 -16.73 5.46
N ILE A 236 2.19 -17.21 5.91
CA ILE A 236 1.18 -17.82 5.03
C ILE A 236 0.64 -16.76 4.05
N SER A 237 0.34 -15.56 4.53
CA SER A 237 -0.09 -14.43 3.68
C SER A 237 0.95 -14.07 2.63
N ALA A 238 2.24 -14.00 3.00
CA ALA A 238 3.33 -13.77 2.04
C ALA A 238 3.42 -14.88 0.97
N GLY A 239 3.19 -16.15 1.36
CA GLY A 239 3.11 -17.27 0.42
C GLY A 239 1.97 -17.10 -0.59
N PHE A 240 0.78 -16.70 -0.13
CA PHE A 240 -0.34 -16.40 -1.02
C PHE A 240 -0.06 -15.22 -1.94
N MET A 241 0.57 -14.15 -1.45
CA MET A 241 0.94 -12.99 -2.28
C MET A 241 1.93 -13.38 -3.39
N ILE A 242 2.93 -14.23 -3.08
CA ILE A 242 3.87 -14.74 -4.09
C ILE A 242 3.12 -15.61 -5.12
N PHE A 243 2.23 -16.49 -4.66
CA PHE A 243 1.45 -17.35 -5.53
C PHE A 243 0.56 -16.55 -6.50
N PHE A 244 -0.18 -15.56 -6.00
CA PHE A 244 -1.02 -14.70 -6.85
C PHE A 244 -0.19 -13.77 -7.74
N SER A 245 1.02 -13.38 -7.32
CA SER A 245 1.91 -12.58 -8.17
C SER A 245 2.40 -13.32 -9.43
N ILE A 246 2.39 -14.65 -9.43
CA ILE A 246 2.79 -15.48 -10.58
C ILE A 246 1.63 -15.62 -11.58
N LEU A 247 0.38 -15.50 -11.10
CA LEU A 247 -0.82 -15.58 -11.91
C LEU A 247 -1.08 -14.23 -12.59
N GLY A 248 -0.62 -14.09 -13.84
CA GLY A 248 -0.64 -12.81 -14.55
C GLY A 248 -2.06 -12.29 -14.83
N GLU A 249 -3.04 -13.17 -15.01
CA GLU A 249 -4.45 -12.77 -15.15
C GLU A 249 -5.03 -12.22 -13.84
N ALA A 250 -4.71 -12.84 -12.70
CA ALA A 250 -5.17 -12.34 -11.39
C ALA A 250 -4.56 -10.96 -11.09
N HIS A 251 -3.30 -10.73 -11.51
CA HIS A 251 -2.66 -9.41 -11.43
C HIS A 251 -3.31 -8.38 -12.37
N ALA A 252 -3.73 -8.77 -13.57
CA ALA A 252 -4.36 -7.86 -14.52
C ALA A 252 -5.81 -7.47 -14.15
N PHE A 253 -6.47 -8.27 -13.32
CA PHE A 253 -7.81 -7.99 -12.79
C PHE A 253 -7.82 -7.00 -11.62
N MET A 254 -6.69 -6.85 -10.91
CA MET A 254 -6.57 -6.09 -9.66
C MET A 254 -6.03 -4.67 -9.91
#